data_AF-W9SQ51-F1
#
_entry.id   AF-W9SQ51-F1
#
_cell.length_a   1.000
_cell.length_b   1.000
_cell.length_c   1.000
_cell.angle_alpha   90.00
_cell.angle_beta   90.00
_cell.angle_gamma   90.00
#
_symmetry.space_group_name_H-M   'P 1'
#
loop_
_entity.id
_entity.type
_entity.pdbx_description
1 polymer ?
#
loop_
_entity_poly.entity_id
_entity_poly.type
_entity_poly.pdbx_seq_one_letter_code
_entity_poly.pdbx_strand_id
1 'polypeptide(L)'
;MVRIEAEAAERMEEIIREHVHPVAKEALRIWMDQCACVKREVSQTERDYLRKMDEVVKTNTIEADLASSLLRLFGPKTADRVQAAIRAVYFST
;
A
#
# COMPACT_ATOMS: atom_id res chain seq x y z
N MET A 1 -11.35 -11.00 0.52
CA MET A 1 -10.21 -10.93 -0.42
C MET A 1 -10.54 -11.82 -1.59
N VAL A 2 -10.64 -11.28 -2.81
CA VAL A 2 -10.89 -12.11 -4.00
C VAL A 2 -9.56 -12.73 -4.39
N ARG A 3 -9.50 -14.06 -4.39
CA ARG A 3 -8.34 -14.82 -4.84
C ARG A 3 -8.58 -15.26 -6.27
N ILE A 4 -7.64 -14.94 -7.15
CA ILE A 4 -7.66 -15.42 -8.53
C ILE A 4 -6.98 -16.78 -8.54
N GLU A 5 -7.74 -17.82 -8.87
CA GLU A 5 -7.20 -19.14 -9.13
C GLU A 5 -6.76 -19.19 -10.58
N ALA A 6 -5.45 -19.20 -10.81
CA ALA A 6 -4.89 -19.48 -12.11
C ALA A 6 -4.16 -20.82 -12.03
N GLU A 7 -4.76 -21.84 -12.63
CA GLU A 7 -4.21 -23.20 -12.67
C GLU A 7 -2.99 -23.32 -13.61
N ALA A 8 -2.70 -22.28 -14.40
CA ALA A 8 -1.55 -22.19 -15.30
C ALA A 8 -1.01 -20.75 -15.40
N ALA A 9 0.30 -20.61 -15.65
CA ALA A 9 0.96 -19.32 -15.77
C ALA A 9 0.41 -18.46 -16.93
N GLU A 10 0.13 -19.08 -18.08
CA GLU A 10 -0.43 -18.37 -19.24
C GLU A 10 -1.81 -17.76 -18.93
N ARG A 11 -2.64 -18.51 -18.18
CA ARG A 11 -3.94 -18.04 -17.71
C ARG A 11 -3.81 -16.89 -16.72
N MET A 12 -2.79 -16.91 -15.86
CA MET A 12 -2.49 -15.80 -14.96
C MET A 12 -2.12 -14.53 -15.76
N GLU A 13 -1.25 -14.66 -16.76
CA GLU A 13 -0.82 -13.53 -17.59
C GLU A 13 -1.98 -12.92 -18.40
N GLU A 14 -2.86 -13.77 -18.93
CA GLU A 14 -4.12 -13.34 -19.57
C GLU A 14 -4.97 -12.53 -18.58
N ILE A 15 -5.24 -13.07 -17.39
CA ILE A 15 -6.07 -12.40 -16.38
C ILE A 15 -5.45 -11.07 -15.93
N ILE A 16 -4.12 -11.04 -15.71
CA ILE A 16 -3.42 -9.82 -15.34
C ILE A 16 -3.58 -8.77 -16.45
N ARG A 17 -3.30 -9.13 -17.70
CA ARG A 17 -3.34 -8.20 -18.84
C ARG A 17 -4.74 -7.70 -19.16
N GLU A 18 -5.74 -8.59 -19.14
CA GLU A 18 -7.08 -8.29 -19.66
C GLU A 18 -8.06 -7.84 -18.58
N HIS A 19 -7.82 -8.18 -17.31
CA HIS A 19 -8.76 -7.86 -16.22
C HIS A 19 -8.13 -7.02 -15.12
N VAL A 20 -6.99 -7.45 -14.55
CA VAL A 20 -6.38 -6.72 -13.42
C VAL A 20 -5.81 -5.38 -13.87
N HIS A 21 -5.09 -5.35 -14.99
CA HIS A 21 -4.44 -4.16 -15.52
C HIS A 21 -5.41 -3.01 -15.84
N PRO A 22 -6.49 -3.21 -16.62
CA PRO A 22 -7.43 -2.13 -16.88
C PRO A 22 -8.11 -1.64 -15.60
N VAL A 23 -8.48 -2.54 -14.69
CA VAL A 23 -9.11 -2.16 -13.41
C VAL A 23 -8.15 -1.38 -12.52
N ALA A 24 -6.89 -1.82 -12.41
CA ALA A 24 -5.88 -1.13 -11.60
C ALA A 24 -5.59 0.27 -12.15
N LYS A 25 -5.51 0.41 -13.47
CA LYS A 25 -5.36 1.73 -14.14
C LYS A 25 -6.54 2.63 -13.86
N GLU A 26 -7.75 2.10 -13.96
CA GLU A 26 -8.96 2.88 -13.74
C GLU A 26 -9.11 3.30 -12.27
N ALA A 27 -8.82 2.40 -11.32
CA ALA A 27 -8.80 2.73 -9.90
C ALA A 27 -7.77 3.82 -9.57
N LEU A 28 -6.57 3.74 -10.16
CA LEU A 28 -5.54 4.77 -10.00
C LEU A 28 -5.98 6.11 -10.62
N ARG A 29 -6.58 6.07 -11.82
CA ARG A 29 -7.12 7.27 -12.48
C ARG A 29 -8.17 7.95 -11.61
N ILE A 30 -9.13 7.19 -11.06
CA ILE A 30 -10.14 7.71 -10.14
C ILE A 30 -9.48 8.33 -8.91
N TRP A 31 -8.48 7.67 -8.32
CA TRP A 31 -7.78 8.20 -7.16
C TRP A 31 -7.06 9.53 -7.47
N MET A 32 -6.42 9.65 -8.64
CA MET A 32 -5.79 10.90 -9.06
C MET A 32 -6.82 12.01 -9.28
N ASP A 33 -7.88 11.72 -10.03
CA ASP A 33 -8.89 12.69 -10.45
C ASP A 33 -9.76 13.16 -9.27
N GLN A 34 -10.08 12.27 -8.33
CA GLN A 34 -11.12 12.50 -7.31
C GLN A 34 -10.62 12.51 -5.87
N CYS A 35 -9.41 12.01 -5.60
CA CYS A 35 -8.88 11.91 -4.24
C CYS A 35 -7.64 12.77 -4.02
N ALA A 36 -6.57 12.55 -4.79
CA ALA A 36 -5.26 13.15 -4.52
C ALA A 36 -5.17 14.65 -4.82
N CYS A 37 -5.82 15.11 -5.90
CA CYS A 37 -5.70 16.48 -6.39
C CYS A 37 -6.89 17.38 -6.01
N VAL A 38 -7.81 16.90 -5.18
CA VAL A 38 -9.02 17.64 -4.81
C VAL A 38 -8.79 18.41 -3.52
N LYS A 39 -9.03 19.73 -3.55
CA LYS A 39 -9.04 20.54 -2.33
C LYS A 39 -10.29 20.23 -1.51
N ARG A 40 -10.11 19.80 -0.27
CA ARG A 40 -11.18 19.61 0.71
C ARG A 40 -10.83 20.34 2.00
N GLU A 41 -11.78 21.07 2.54
CA GLU A 41 -11.66 21.59 3.89
C GLU A 41 -11.99 20.47 4.88
N VAL A 42 -11.07 20.22 5.79
CA VAL A 42 -11.21 19.21 6.84
C VAL A 42 -11.13 19.94 8.18
N SER A 43 -12.10 19.68 9.05
CA SER A 43 -12.14 20.28 10.39
C SER A 43 -10.96 19.79 11.24
N GLN A 44 -10.60 20.53 12.30
CA GLN A 44 -9.50 20.12 13.17
C GLN A 44 -9.75 18.76 13.82
N THR A 45 -10.95 18.53 14.33
CA THR A 45 -11.34 17.25 14.95
C THR A 45 -11.24 16.08 13.98
N GLU A 46 -11.67 16.28 12.74
CA GLU A 46 -11.58 15.26 11.69
C GLU A 46 -10.12 15.02 11.26
N ARG A 47 -9.30 16.08 11.16
CA ARG A 47 -7.85 15.95 10.90
C ARG A 47 -7.16 15.11 11.97
N ASP A 48 -7.47 15.34 13.24
CA ASP A 48 -6.87 14.61 14.34
C ASP A 48 -7.31 13.14 14.36
N TYR A 49 -8.58 12.87 14.04
CA TYR A 49 -9.07 11.51 13.83
C TYR A 49 -8.35 10.80 12.67
N LEU A 50 -8.25 11.46 11.51
CA LEU A 50 -7.57 10.91 10.33
C LEU A 50 -6.09 10.65 10.60
N ARG A 51 -5.39 11.55 11.31
CA ARG A 51 -3.99 11.34 11.73
C ARG A 51 -3.85 10.08 12.57
N LYS A 52 -4.71 9.90 13.56
CA LYS A 52 -4.70 8.70 14.41
C LYS A 52 -4.95 7.43 13.60
N MET A 53 -5.86 7.48 12.64
CA MET A 53 -6.12 6.35 11.75
C MET A 53 -4.91 6.05 10.86
N ASP A 54 -4.27 7.07 10.29
CA ASP A 54 -3.05 6.92 9.49
C ASP A 54 -1.91 6.29 10.30
N GLU A 55 -1.72 6.70 11.55
CA GLU A 55 -0.71 6.11 12.45
C GLU A 55 -0.95 4.63 12.70
N VAL A 56 -2.20 4.21 12.93
CA VAL A 56 -2.55 2.80 13.13
C VAL A 56 -2.26 1.98 11.88
N VAL A 57 -2.61 2.49 10.70
CA VAL A 57 -2.35 1.81 9.42
C VAL A 57 -0.85 1.71 9.14
N LYS A 58 -0.09 2.80 9.32
CA LYS A 58 1.37 2.80 9.17
C LYS A 58 2.02 1.77 10.09
N THR A 59 1.61 1.74 11.36
CA THR A 59 2.20 0.82 12.35
C THR A 59 1.86 -0.64 12.03
N ASN A 60 0.58 -0.95 11.80
CA ASN A 60 0.15 -2.35 11.67
C ASN A 60 0.48 -2.94 10.30
N THR A 61 0.25 -2.21 9.22
CA THR A 61 0.37 -2.76 7.86
C THR A 61 1.77 -2.59 7.31
N ILE A 62 2.45 -1.48 7.60
CA ILE A 62 3.78 -1.22 7.04
C ILE A 62 4.87 -1.82 7.92
N GLU A 63 4.79 -1.71 9.24
CA GLU A 63 5.85 -2.29 10.08
C GLU A 63 5.69 -3.79 10.28
N ALA A 64 4.52 -4.28 10.70
CA ALA A 64 4.40 -5.68 11.10
C ALA A 64 4.48 -6.66 9.92
N ASP A 65 3.68 -6.45 8.86
CA ASP A 65 3.63 -7.37 7.72
C ASP A 65 4.90 -7.34 6.88
N LEU A 66 5.45 -6.14 6.66
CA LEU A 66 6.64 -5.97 5.85
C LEU A 66 7.91 -6.39 6.60
N ALA A 67 8.01 -6.16 7.90
CA ALA A 67 9.22 -6.50 8.64
C ALA A 67 9.51 -8.00 8.63
N SER A 68 8.48 -8.81 8.91
CA SER A 68 8.56 -10.27 8.86
C SER A 68 8.92 -10.77 7.45
N SER A 69 8.28 -10.21 6.42
CA SER A 69 8.51 -10.60 5.03
C SER A 69 9.92 -10.23 4.55
N LEU A 70 10.41 -9.03 4.86
CA LEU A 70 11.74 -8.56 4.49
C LEU A 70 12.83 -9.38 5.17
N LEU A 71 12.67 -9.68 6.46
CA LEU A 71 13.62 -10.50 7.21
C LEU A 71 13.75 -11.89 6.57
N ARG A 72 12.62 -12.52 6.25
CA ARG A 72 12.58 -13.85 5.62
C ARG A 72 13.22 -13.86 4.23
N LEU A 73 13.00 -12.82 3.42
CA LEU A 73 13.45 -12.78 2.03
C LEU A 73 14.90 -12.30 1.87
N PHE A 74 15.37 -11.40 2.74
CA PHE A 74 16.62 -10.68 2.53
C PHE A 74 17.62 -10.77 3.69
N GLY A 75 17.24 -11.41 4.79
CA GLY A 75 18.05 -11.51 6.00
C GLY A 75 18.16 -10.18 6.77
N PRO A 76 18.72 -10.21 7.99
CA PRO A 76 18.60 -9.12 8.97
C PRO A 76 19.24 -7.81 8.48
N LYS A 77 20.48 -7.85 8.00
CA LYS A 77 21.21 -6.65 7.58
C LYS A 77 20.47 -5.84 6.49
N THR A 78 19.92 -6.54 5.49
CA THR A 78 19.21 -5.88 4.38
C THR A 78 17.82 -5.44 4.83
N ALA A 79 17.12 -6.28 5.59
CA ALA A 79 15.81 -5.95 6.14
C ALA A 79 15.87 -4.70 7.03
N ASP A 80 16.82 -4.61 7.95
CA ASP A 80 16.99 -3.47 8.86
C ASP A 80 17.20 -2.16 8.10
N ARG A 81 18.06 -2.20 7.06
CA ARG A 81 18.33 -1.02 6.23
C ARG A 81 17.10 -0.56 5.46
N VAL A 82 16.35 -1.48 4.87
CA VAL A 82 15.13 -1.16 4.11
C VAL A 82 14.03 -0.66 5.05
N GLN A 83 13.83 -1.30 6.20
CA GLN A 83 12.87 -0.87 7.20
C GLN A 83 13.19 0.53 7.73
N ALA A 84 14.47 0.83 8.02
CA ALA A 84 14.88 2.16 8.43
C ALA A 84 14.54 3.22 7.38
N ALA A 85 14.77 2.93 6.10
CA ALA A 85 14.43 3.84 5.00
C ALA A 85 12.91 4.06 4.88
N ILE A 86 12.11 3.00 4.98
CA ILE A 86 10.65 3.08 4.93
C ILE A 86 10.13 3.89 6.12
N ARG A 87 10.65 3.61 7.33
CA ARG A 87 10.26 4.34 8.53
C ARG A 87 10.55 5.83 8.42
N ALA A 88 11.71 6.18 7.88
CA ALA A 88 12.08 7.56 7.65
C ALA A 88 11.12 8.31 6.70
N VAL A 89 10.44 7.62 5.79
CA VAL A 89 9.44 8.24 4.90
C VAL A 89 8.06 8.31 5.56
N TYR A 90 7.63 7.22 6.21
CA TYR A 90 6.25 7.14 6.73
C TYR A 90 6.03 7.80 8.10
N PHE A 91 7.09 7.95 8.91
CA PHE A 91 6.99 8.47 10.28
C PHE A 91 7.76 9.79 10.49
N SER A 92 8.22 10.46 9.44
CA SER A 92 8.93 11.75 9.54
C SER A 92 8.03 12.99 9.57
N THR A 93 6.71 12.82 9.67
CA THR A 93 5.73 13.93 9.66
C THR A 93 4.70 13.78 10.75
#